data_AF-A0A101W6F5-F1
#
_entry.id   AF-A0A101W6F5-F1
#
_cell.length_a   1.000
_cell.length_b   1.000
_cell.length_c   1.000
_cell.angle_alpha   90.00
_cell.angle_beta   90.00
_cell.angle_gamma   90.00
#
_symmetry.space_group_name_H-M   'P 1'
#
loop_
_entity.id
_entity.type
_entity.pdbx_description
1 polymer ?
#
loop_
_entity_poly.entity_id
_entity_poly.type
_entity_poly.pdbx_seq_one_letter_code
_entity_poly.pdbx_strand_id
1 'polypeptide(L)'
;MVLLVIGIILGILGTKLWDWKQAKQIRLSIWQYIAGAVWLIWVFFGCVFVVLSIGEGESRAASLGALIFGGVALLAVILVRQLYTRRKGRAPAVSDSASA
;
A
#
# COMPACT_ATOMS: atom_id res chain seq x y z
N MET A 1 21.93 -2.96 10.37
CA MET A 1 21.26 -1.96 11.24
C MET A 1 20.05 -1.31 10.55
N VAL A 2 20.21 -0.61 9.42
CA VAL A 2 19.11 0.08 8.70
C VAL A 2 17.95 -0.85 8.29
N LEU A 3 18.23 -2.04 7.74
CA LEU A 3 17.19 -3.02 7.37
C LEU A 3 16.36 -3.51 8.56
N LEU A 4 16.98 -3.60 9.73
CA LEU A 4 16.33 -4.08 10.95
C LEU A 4 15.34 -3.02 11.46
N VAL A 5 15.73 -1.74 11.40
CA VAL A 5 14.84 -0.61 11.73
C VAL A 5 13.67 -0.52 10.74
N ILE A 6 13.93 -0.66 9.43
CA ILE A 6 12.88 -0.67 8.40
C ILE A 6 11.91 -1.84 8.62
N GLY A 7 12.42 -3.03 8.95
CA GLY A 7 11.61 -4.21 9.24
C GLY A 7 10.71 -4.03 10.47
N ILE A 8 11.23 -3.44 11.55
CA ILE A 8 10.45 -3.15 12.76
C ILE A 8 9.34 -2.12 12.46
N ILE A 9 9.66 -1.05 11.72
CA ILE A 9 8.69 -0.02 11.35
C ILE A 9 7.58 -0.61 10.47
N LEU A 10 7.93 -1.42 9.46
CA LEU A 10 6.97 -2.13 8.62
C LEU A 10 6.12 -3.12 9.42
N GLY A 11 6.72 -3.81 10.39
CA GLY A 11 6.01 -4.72 11.29
C GLY A 11 4.93 -4.00 12.11
N ILE A 12 5.30 -2.89 12.78
CA ILE A 12 4.38 -2.08 13.61
C ILE A 12 3.27 -1.46 12.75
N LEU A 13 3.60 -0.93 11.58
CA LEU A 13 2.62 -0.39 10.62
C LEU A 13 1.66 -1.48 10.16
N GLY A 14 2.17 -2.68 9.85
CA GLY A 14 1.37 -3.84 9.47
C GLY A 14 0.38 -4.25 10.56
N THR A 15 0.82 -4.28 11.83
CA THR A 15 -0.08 -4.62 12.95
C THR A 15 -1.17 -3.58 13.14
N LYS A 16 -0.83 -2.28 13.08
CA LYS A 16 -1.83 -1.21 13.17
C LYS A 16 -2.81 -1.21 12.00
N LEU A 17 -2.35 -1.50 10.78
CA LEU A 17 -3.22 -1.63 9.60
C LEU A 17 -4.18 -2.82 9.72
N TRP A 18 -3.72 -3.92 10.33
CA TRP A 18 -4.53 -5.10 10.59
C TRP A 18 -5.63 -4.82 11.64
N ASP A 19 -5.29 -4.14 12.73
CA ASP A 19 -6.25 -3.74 13.76
C ASP A 19 -7.29 -2.77 13.20
N TRP A 20 -6.87 -1.84 12.34
CA TRP A 20 -7.79 -0.90 11.69
C TRP A 20 -8.72 -1.57 10.67
N LYS A 21 -8.24 -2.64 10.00
CA LYS A 21 -9.05 -3.48 9.12
C LYS A 21 -10.10 -4.26 9.90
N GLN A 22 -9.72 -4.83 11.05
CA GLN A 22 -10.64 -5.52 11.96
C GLN A 22 -11.71 -4.55 12.51
N ALA A 23 -11.31 -3.35 12.92
CA ALA A 23 -12.20 -2.35 13.48
C ALA A 23 -13.24 -1.78 12.49
N LYS A 24 -12.97 -1.81 11.17
CA LYS A 24 -13.84 -1.22 10.15
C LYS A 24 -14.63 -2.22 9.29
N GLN A 25 -14.57 -3.53 9.59
CA GLN A 25 -15.22 -4.60 8.79
C GLN A 25 -15.07 -4.40 7.28
N ILE A 26 -13.86 -4.05 6.81
CA ILE A 26 -13.62 -3.83 5.39
C ILE A 26 -13.65 -5.21 4.70
N ARG A 27 -14.77 -5.55 4.04
CA ARG A 27 -14.86 -6.70 3.12
C ARG A 27 -14.04 -6.40 1.87
N LEU A 28 -12.74 -6.67 1.95
CA LEU A 28 -11.85 -6.71 0.80
C LEU A 28 -12.14 -7.99 0.00
N SER A 29 -12.31 -7.85 -1.32
CA SER A 29 -12.35 -9.00 -2.22
C SER A 29 -11.00 -9.72 -2.22
N ILE A 30 -10.99 -11.04 -2.45
CA ILE A 30 -9.76 -11.86 -2.53
C ILE A 30 -8.72 -11.24 -3.48
N TRP A 31 -9.16 -10.67 -4.59
CA TRP A 31 -8.30 -9.98 -5.56
C TRP A 31 -7.62 -8.73 -5.00
N GLN A 32 -8.28 -7.99 -4.11
CA GLN A 32 -7.68 -6.83 -3.44
C GLN A 32 -6.64 -7.25 -2.42
N TYR A 33 -6.84 -8.42 -1.79
CA TYR A 33 -5.86 -9.02 -0.90
C TYR A 33 -4.60 -9.45 -1.64
N ILE A 34 -4.77 -10.14 -2.77
CA ILE A 34 -3.65 -10.57 -3.62
C ILE A 34 -2.91 -9.35 -4.17
N ALA A 35 -3.62 -8.34 -4.69
CA ALA A 35 -3.00 -7.11 -5.17
C ALA A 35 -2.24 -6.36 -4.06
N GLY A 36 -2.80 -6.29 -2.84
CA GLY A 36 -2.12 -5.71 -1.69
C GLY A 36 -0.88 -6.49 -1.26
N ALA A 37 -0.94 -7.83 -1.29
CA ALA A 37 0.21 -8.68 -0.96
C ALA A 37 1.33 -8.54 -2.00
N VAL A 38 1.00 -8.58 -3.30
CA VAL A 38 1.96 -8.35 -4.40
C VAL A 38 2.59 -6.97 -4.27
N TRP A 39 1.79 -5.95 -3.94
CA TRP A 39 2.29 -4.60 -3.72
C TRP A 39 3.25 -4.53 -2.52
N LEU A 40 2.93 -5.17 -1.39
CA LEU A 40 3.82 -5.21 -0.22
C LEU A 40 5.14 -5.93 -0.54
N ILE A 41 5.07 -7.04 -1.28
CA ILE A 41 6.26 -7.78 -1.74
C ILE A 41 7.12 -6.87 -2.64
N TRP A 42 6.49 -6.16 -3.59
CA TRP A 42 7.20 -5.23 -4.47
C TRP A 42 7.92 -4.12 -3.69
N VAL A 43 7.25 -3.49 -2.72
CA VAL A 43 7.84 -2.46 -1.87
C VAL A 43 9.01 -3.03 -1.05
N PHE A 44 8.85 -4.23 -0.50
CA PHE A 44 9.90 -4.91 0.25
C PHE A 44 11.14 -5.18 -0.62
N PHE A 45 10.96 -5.75 -1.81
CA PHE A 45 12.06 -5.96 -2.76
C PHE A 45 12.74 -4.65 -3.16
N GLY A 46 11.96 -3.59 -3.38
CA GLY A 46 12.50 -2.27 -3.67
C GLY A 46 13.38 -1.73 -2.54
N CYS A 47 12.93 -1.85 -1.28
CA CYS A 47 13.73 -1.47 -0.12
C CYS A 47 15.02 -2.29 -0.01
N VAL A 48 14.94 -3.61 -0.19
CA VAL A 48 16.12 -4.49 -0.14
C VAL A 48 17.12 -4.14 -1.24
N PHE A 49 16.66 -3.95 -2.48
CA PHE A 49 17.49 -3.54 -3.61
C PHE A 49 18.22 -2.23 -3.31
N VAL A 50 17.49 -1.19 -2.88
CA VAL A 50 18.09 0.11 -2.57
C VAL A 50 19.13 -0.01 -1.47
N VAL A 51 18.87 -0.78 -0.41
CA VAL A 51 19.84 -0.94 0.68
C VAL A 51 21.09 -1.68 0.22
N LEU A 52 20.94 -2.76 -0.56
CA LEU A 52 22.08 -3.52 -1.08
C LEU A 52 22.92 -2.66 -2.01
N SER A 53 22.31 -1.93 -2.95
CA SER A 53 23.02 -1.01 -3.84
C SER A 53 23.73 0.12 -3.10
N ILE A 54 23.16 0.65 -2.00
CA ILE A 54 23.86 1.62 -1.14
C ILE A 54 25.07 0.96 -0.47
N GLY A 55 24.90 -0.26 0.03
CA GLY A 55 25.97 -1.04 0.68
C GLY A 55 27.13 -1.37 -0.26
N GLU A 56 26.84 -1.60 -1.54
CA GLU A 56 27.83 -1.87 -2.60
C GLU A 56 28.46 -0.58 -3.17
N GLY A 57 28.05 0.60 -2.69
CA GLY A 57 28.57 1.89 -3.17
C GLY A 57 27.98 2.35 -4.51
N GLU A 58 27.02 1.61 -5.07
CA GLU A 58 26.32 1.92 -6.32
C GLU A 58 25.22 2.98 -6.13
N SER A 59 25.64 4.19 -5.77
CA SER A 59 24.73 5.30 -5.43
C SER A 59 23.76 5.65 -6.56
N ARG A 60 24.14 5.46 -7.83
CA ARG A 60 23.29 5.68 -9.01
C ARG A 60 22.20 4.61 -9.15
N ALA A 61 22.54 3.34 -8.93
CA ALA A 61 21.57 2.25 -8.97
C ALA A 61 20.55 2.38 -7.82
N ALA A 62 21.04 2.72 -6.62
CA ALA A 62 20.19 2.97 -5.46
C ALA A 62 19.18 4.11 -5.68
N SER A 63 19.62 5.24 -6.24
CA SER A 63 18.76 6.40 -6.46
C SER A 63 17.72 6.16 -7.57
N LEU A 64 18.11 5.50 -8.68
CA LEU A 64 17.17 5.06 -9.71
C LEU A 64 16.17 4.03 -9.17
N GLY A 65 16.65 3.06 -8.40
CA GLY A 65 15.79 2.06 -7.74
C GLY A 65 14.77 2.73 -6.80
N ALA A 66 15.23 3.65 -5.95
CA ALA A 66 14.35 4.38 -5.04
C ALA A 66 13.27 5.18 -5.78
N LEU A 67 13.60 5.80 -6.91
CA LEU A 67 12.65 6.51 -7.77
C LEU A 67 11.60 5.58 -8.37
N ILE A 68 12.02 4.44 -8.95
CA ILE A 68 11.12 3.50 -9.61
C ILE A 68 10.23 2.80 -8.58
N PHE A 69 10.83 2.17 -7.58
CA PHE A 69 10.10 1.43 -6.55
C PHE A 69 9.25 2.36 -5.69
N GLY A 70 9.78 3.52 -5.28
CA GLY A 70 9.05 4.53 -4.51
C GLY A 70 7.92 5.19 -5.30
N GLY A 71 8.13 5.49 -6.58
CA GLY A 71 7.11 6.05 -7.46
C GLY A 71 5.92 5.11 -7.64
N VAL A 72 6.18 3.83 -7.93
CA VAL A 72 5.13 2.80 -8.04
C VAL A 72 4.41 2.60 -6.71
N ALA A 73 5.14 2.63 -5.58
CA ALA A 73 4.56 2.54 -4.25
C ALA A 73 3.57 3.70 -3.98
N LEU A 74 3.98 4.93 -4.26
CA LEU A 74 3.13 6.12 -4.11
C LEU A 74 1.90 6.09 -5.01
N LEU A 75 2.06 5.71 -6.29
CA LEU A 75 0.95 5.63 -7.24
C LEU A 75 -0.13 4.67 -6.76
N ALA A 76 0.24 3.50 -6.25
CA ALA A 76 -0.71 2.53 -5.72
C ALA A 76 -1.48 3.09 -4.51
N VAL A 77 -0.80 3.78 -3.58
CA VAL A 77 -1.45 4.43 -2.43
C VAL A 77 -2.44 5.50 -2.89
N ILE A 78 -2.05 6.33 -3.86
CA ILE A 78 -2.93 7.36 -4.44
C ILE A 78 -4.15 6.71 -5.09
N LEU A 79 -3.97 5.63 -5.86
CA LEU A 79 -5.06 4.92 -6.53
C LEU A 79 -6.05 4.33 -5.53
N VAL A 80 -5.55 3.69 -4.47
CA VAL A 80 -6.37 3.16 -3.38
C VAL A 80 -7.14 4.28 -2.67
N ARG A 81 -6.49 5.42 -2.41
CA ARG A 81 -7.14 6.59 -1.80
C ARG A 81 -8.24 7.17 -2.70
N GLN A 82 -8.00 7.26 -4.01
CA GLN A 82 -9.02 7.72 -4.96
C GLN A 82 -10.20 6.76 -5.03
N LEU A 83 -9.96 5.44 -5.11
CA LEU A 83 -11.02 4.43 -5.10
C LEU A 83 -11.86 4.49 -3.81
N TYR A 84 -11.21 4.67 -2.66
CA TYR A 84 -11.89 4.83 -1.37
C TYR A 84 -12.75 6.09 -1.34
N THR A 85 -12.23 7.22 -1.81
CA THR A 85 -12.95 8.50 -1.84
C THR A 85 -14.16 8.45 -2.78
N ARG A 86 -14.00 7.82 -3.96
CA ARG A 86 -15.10 7.61 -4.92
C ARG A 86 -16.21 6.70 -4.36
N ARG A 87 -15.86 5.68 -3.56
CA ARG A 87 -16.86 4.86 -2.86
C ARG A 87 -17.58 5.63 -1.75
N LYS A 88 -16.88 6.52 -1.04
CA LYS A 88 -17.47 7.33 0.03
C LYS A 88 -18.39 8.45 -0.48
N GLY A 89 -18.19 8.91 -1.73
CA GLY A 89 -19.02 9.91 -2.38
C GLY A 89 -20.30 9.38 -3.05
N ARG A 90 -20.44 8.05 -3.23
CA ARG A 90 -21.72 7.42 -3.61
C ARG A 90 -22.54 7.17 -2.34
N ALA A 91 -23.27 8.18 -1.88
CA ALA A 91 -24.44 7.94 -1.03
C ALA A 91 -25.43 7.06 -1.82
N PRO A 92 -26.14 6.10 -1.18
CA PRO A 92 -27.19 5.35 -1.85
C PRO A 92 -28.21 6.36 -2.37
N ALA A 93 -28.44 6.37 -3.69
CA ALA A 93 -29.62 7.00 -4.24
C ALA A 93 -30.81 6.37 -3.51
N VAL A 94 -31.55 7.18 -2.76
CA VAL A 94 -32.82 6.79 -2.14
C VAL A 94 -33.64 6.12 -3.24
N SER A 95 -34.03 4.88 -2.98
CA SER A 95 -34.94 4.13 -3.84
C SER A 95 -36.25 4.90 -3.93
N ASP A 96 -36.48 5.60 -5.03
CA ASP A 96 -37.83 5.99 -5.44
C ASP A 96 -38.55 4.74 -5.94
N SER A 97 -38.94 3.90 -4.99
CA SER A 97 -39.96 2.88 -5.14
C SER A 97 -41.08 3.22 -4.16
N ALA A 98 -41.75 4.36 -4.35
CA ALA A 98 -42.97 4.72 -3.62
C ALA A 98 -43.74 5.89 -4.28
N SER A 99 -44.36 5.62 -5.41
CA SER A 99 -45.64 6.23 -5.82
C SER A 99 -46.25 5.28 -6.85
N ALA A 100 -47.02 4.29 -6.38
CA ALA A 100 -48.49 4.39 -6.21
C ALA A 100 -49.18 4.43 -7.57
#